data_AF-A0A7W0CZ65-F1
#
_entry.id   AF-A0A7W0CZ65-F1
#
_cell.length_a   1.000
_cell.length_b   1.000
_cell.length_c   1.000
_cell.angle_alpha   90.00
_cell.angle_beta   90.00
_cell.angle_gamma   90.00
#
_symmetry.space_group_name_H-M   'P 1'
#
loop_
_entity.id
_entity.type
_entity.pdbx_description
1 polymer ?
#
loop_
_entity_poly.entity_id
_entity_poly.type
_entity_poly.pdbx_seq_one_letter_code
_entity_poly.pdbx_strand_id
1 'polypeptide(L)'
;MRIGGTDLVLRPSFAALVAAEEELGPLFALVERAAAGGLKLSEMTALFWHCLRDRPENLSRAAFGEALVAGGLVAATPALKLLLRQVLQGR
;
A
#
# COMPACT_ATOMS: atom_id res chain seq x y z
N MET A 1 6.50 -6.90 3.99
CA MET A 1 5.73 -6.55 5.20
C MET A 1 5.07 -7.80 5.72
N ARG A 2 4.95 -7.95 7.04
CA ARG A 2 4.28 -9.10 7.67
C ARG A 2 2.85 -8.70 8.03
N ILE A 3 1.86 -9.39 7.49
CA ILE A 3 0.43 -9.12 7.72
C ILE A 3 -0.30 -10.45 7.92
N GLY A 4 -1.10 -10.57 8.98
CA GLY A 4 -1.86 -11.79 9.27
C GLY A 4 -0.97 -13.06 9.33
N GLY A 5 0.26 -12.93 9.83
CA GLY A 5 1.24 -14.02 9.87
C GLY A 5 1.96 -14.31 8.55
N THR A 6 1.60 -13.67 7.44
CA THR A 6 2.17 -13.90 6.10
C THR A 6 3.12 -12.78 5.67
N ASP A 7 4.27 -13.13 5.10
CA ASP A 7 5.17 -12.16 4.49
C ASP A 7 4.70 -11.80 3.07
N LEU A 8 4.37 -10.53 2.87
CA LEU A 8 3.92 -9.98 1.60
C LEU A 8 4.96 -9.00 1.06
N VAL A 9 5.17 -9.03 -0.26
CA VAL A 9 6.10 -8.14 -0.96
C VAL A 9 5.34 -7.07 -1.71
N LEU A 10 5.67 -5.81 -1.43
CA LEU A 10 5.21 -4.65 -2.20
C LEU A 10 6.26 -4.35 -3.29
N ARG A 11 5.83 -4.32 -4.55
CA ARG A 11 6.66 -4.00 -5.71
C ARG A 11 5.91 -2.99 -6.58
N PRO A 12 6.20 -1.69 -6.47
CA PRO A 12 5.63 -0.72 -7.40
C PRO A 12 6.15 -1.02 -8.81
N SER A 13 5.23 -1.09 -9.76
CA SER A 13 5.49 -1.22 -11.20
C SER A 13 4.63 -0.20 -11.92
N PHE A 14 4.94 0.11 -13.18
CA PHE A 14 4.12 1.06 -13.95
C PHE A 14 2.63 0.68 -13.91
N ALA A 15 2.28 -0.57 -14.22
CA ALA A 15 0.90 -1.04 -14.20
C ALA A 15 0.25 -0.95 -12.82
N ALA A 16 0.99 -1.31 -11.75
CA ALA A 16 0.48 -1.20 -10.38
C ALA A 16 0.21 0.25 -9.96
N LEU A 17 1.09 1.17 -10.36
CA LEU A 17 0.97 2.58 -10.03
C LEU A 17 -0.16 3.26 -10.82
N VAL A 18 -0.32 2.92 -12.10
CA VAL A 18 -1.48 3.39 -12.90
C VAL A 18 -2.79 2.90 -12.30
N ALA A 19 -2.89 1.61 -11.95
CA ALA A 19 -4.09 1.06 -11.30
C ALA A 19 -4.36 1.71 -9.93
N ALA A 20 -3.30 2.06 -9.19
CA ALA A 20 -3.44 2.82 -7.95
C ALA A 20 -3.94 4.25 -8.21
N GLU A 21 -3.47 4.94 -9.25
CA GLU A 21 -3.95 6.28 -9.61
C GLU A 21 -5.40 6.30 -10.04
N GLU A 22 -5.85 5.30 -10.78
CA GLU A 22 -7.25 5.17 -11.18
C GLU A 22 -8.20 5.11 -9.97
N GLU A 23 -7.74 4.56 -8.84
CA GLU A 23 -8.54 4.48 -7.62
C GLU A 23 -8.29 5.64 -6.64
N LEU A 24 -7.05 6.10 -6.52
CA LEU A 24 -6.60 7.05 -5.48
C LEU A 24 -6.51 8.51 -5.95
N GLY A 25 -6.60 8.72 -7.26
CA GLY A 25 -6.19 9.96 -7.90
C GLY A 25 -4.66 10.08 -8.01
N PRO A 26 -4.15 11.28 -8.37
CA PRO A 26 -2.75 11.48 -8.69
C PRO A 26 -1.79 11.05 -7.57
N LEU A 27 -0.71 10.34 -7.89
CA LEU A 27 0.25 9.87 -6.87
C LEU A 27 0.90 11.02 -6.10
N PHE A 28 1.17 12.16 -6.74
CA PHE A 28 1.73 13.33 -6.05
C PHE A 28 0.77 13.86 -4.98
N ALA A 29 -0.53 13.93 -5.27
CA ALA A 29 -1.53 14.35 -4.30
C ALA A 29 -1.63 13.35 -3.14
N LEU A 30 -1.50 12.05 -3.41
CA LEU A 30 -1.45 11.00 -2.39
C LEU A 30 -0.22 11.16 -1.47
N VAL A 31 0.95 11.40 -2.04
CA VAL A 31 2.21 11.63 -1.31
C VAL A 31 2.11 12.86 -0.42
N GLU A 32 1.57 13.97 -0.94
CA GLU A 32 1.37 15.20 -0.17
C GLU A 32 0.44 14.96 1.02
N ARG A 33 -0.67 14.25 0.84
CA ARG A 33 -1.56 13.85 1.94
C ARG A 33 -0.83 13.02 2.99
N ALA A 34 0.01 12.07 2.56
CA ALA A 34 0.81 11.27 3.47
C ALA A 34 1.83 12.10 4.26
N ALA A 35 2.53 13.03 3.60
CA ALA A 35 3.48 13.93 4.26
C ALA A 35 2.80 14.87 5.26
N ALA A 36 1.57 15.30 4.95
CA ALA A 36 0.74 16.13 5.84
C ALA A 36 0.07 15.35 6.98
N GLY A 37 0.24 14.03 7.06
CA GLY A 37 -0.43 13.18 8.07
C GLY A 37 -1.92 12.94 7.82
N GLY A 38 -2.41 13.28 6.63
CA GLY A 38 -3.81 13.14 6.24
C GLY A 38 -4.14 11.87 5.43
N LEU A 39 -3.20 10.92 5.33
CA LEU A 39 -3.42 9.69 4.56
C LEU A 39 -4.48 8.81 5.24
N LYS A 40 -5.54 8.48 4.50
CA LYS A 40 -6.60 7.60 5.00
C LYS A 40 -6.14 6.15 5.00
N LEU A 41 -6.68 5.36 5.92
CA LEU A 41 -6.47 3.90 5.96
C LEU A 41 -6.85 3.22 4.63
N SER A 42 -7.96 3.64 4.02
CA SER A 42 -8.39 3.11 2.72
C SER A 42 -7.39 3.39 1.60
N GLU A 43 -6.77 4.58 1.61
CA GLU A 43 -5.78 4.98 0.60
C GLU A 43 -4.49 4.17 0.75
N MET A 44 -4.00 3.99 1.99
CA MET A 44 -2.86 3.12 2.27
C MET A 44 -3.14 1.67 1.85
N THR A 45 -4.33 1.17 2.17
CA THR A 45 -4.75 -0.21 1.89
C THR A 45 -4.81 -0.46 0.38
N ALA A 46 -5.39 0.48 -0.38
CA ALA A 46 -5.47 0.42 -1.83
C ALA A 46 -4.10 0.51 -2.50
N LEU A 47 -3.23 1.42 -2.05
CA LEU A 47 -1.87 1.53 -2.57
C LEU A 47 -1.10 0.22 -2.36
N PHE A 48 -1.18 -0.37 -1.17
CA PHE A 48 -0.54 -1.66 -0.89
C PHE A 48 -1.14 -2.77 -1.75
N TRP A 49 -2.46 -2.83 -1.85
CA TRP A 49 -3.17 -3.84 -2.63
C TRP A 49 -2.71 -3.87 -4.09
N HIS A 50 -2.60 -2.70 -4.72
CA HIS A 50 -2.13 -2.56 -6.10
C HIS A 50 -0.64 -2.89 -6.24
N CYS A 51 0.16 -2.56 -5.23
CA CYS A 51 1.59 -2.85 -5.23
C CYS A 51 1.94 -4.28 -4.75
N LEU A 52 0.98 -5.12 -4.34
CA LEU A 52 1.28 -6.51 -3.97
C LEU A 52 1.82 -7.28 -5.19
N ARG A 53 3.06 -7.78 -5.07
CA ARG A 53 3.71 -8.54 -6.15
C ARG A 53 3.02 -9.88 -6.40
N ASP A 54 2.87 -10.64 -5.33
CA ASP A 54 2.28 -11.97 -5.34
C ASP A 54 1.08 -11.95 -4.40
N ARG A 55 -0.12 -12.19 -4.93
CA ARG A 55 -1.34 -12.33 -4.13
C ARG A 55 -1.59 -13.82 -3.89
N PRO A 56 -1.57 -14.30 -2.63
CA PRO A 56 -2.01 -15.65 -2.33
C PRO A 56 -3.40 -15.90 -2.91
N GLU A 57 -3.66 -17.08 -3.47
CA GLU A 57 -4.92 -17.39 -4.19
C GLU A 57 -6.18 -17.09 -3.37
N ASN A 58 -6.11 -17.26 -2.04
CA ASN A 58 -7.22 -17.04 -1.12
C ASN A 58 -7.21 -15.65 -0.45
N LEU A 59 -6.28 -14.76 -0.81
CA LEU A 59 -6.23 -13.43 -0.23
C LEU A 59 -7.20 -12.49 -0.96
N SER A 60 -8.36 -12.26 -0.35
CA SER A 60 -9.29 -11.22 -0.80
C SER A 60 -8.85 -9.84 -0.34
N ARG A 61 -9.34 -8.80 -1.03
CA ARG A 61 -9.07 -7.40 -0.66
C ARG A 61 -9.62 -7.04 0.71
N ALA A 62 -10.80 -7.57 1.05
CA ALA A 62 -11.39 -7.39 2.36
C ALA A 62 -10.53 -8.05 3.45
N ALA A 63 -10.13 -9.31 3.26
CA ALA A 63 -9.28 -10.03 4.20
C ALA A 63 -7.91 -9.35 4.39
N PHE A 64 -7.35 -8.78 3.33
CA PHE A 64 -6.12 -7.99 3.39
C PHE A 64 -6.28 -6.74 4.28
N GLY A 65 -7.40 -6.00 4.13
CA GLY A 65 -7.71 -4.84 4.97
C GLY A 65 -7.89 -5.21 6.44
N GLU A 66 -8.63 -6.29 6.74
CA GLU A 66 -8.79 -6.79 8.11
C GLU A 66 -7.44 -7.19 8.72
N ALA A 67 -6.57 -7.86 7.95
CA ALA A 67 -5.26 -8.26 8.41
C ALA A 67 -4.32 -7.07 8.65
N LEU A 68 -4.45 -5.98 7.87
CA LEU A 68 -3.76 -4.70 8.13
C LEU A 68 -4.19 -4.10 9.47
N VAL A 69 -5.50 -4.08 9.75
CA VAL A 69 -6.05 -3.56 11.01
C VAL A 69 -5.61 -4.42 12.19
N ALA A 70 -5.68 -5.74 12.07
CA ALA A 70 -5.26 -6.68 13.11
C ALA A 70 -3.76 -6.54 13.45
N GLY A 71 -2.91 -6.22 12.46
CA GLY A 71 -1.49 -5.94 12.68
C GLY A 71 -1.19 -4.54 13.22
N GLY A 72 -2.16 -3.62 13.17
CA GLY A 72 -2.02 -2.22 13.55
C GLY A 72 -1.26 -1.37 12.52
N LEU A 73 -1.60 -0.07 12.47
CA LEU A 73 -0.97 0.89 11.55
C LEU A 73 0.54 1.02 11.76
N VAL A 74 1.02 0.82 12.99
CA VAL A 74 2.45 0.88 13.33
C VAL A 74 3.23 -0.18 12.54
N ALA A 75 2.68 -1.38 12.35
CA ALA A 75 3.33 -2.45 11.58
C ALA A 75 3.35 -2.15 10.06
N ALA A 76 2.34 -1.43 9.55
CA ALA A 76 2.25 -1.05 8.14
C ALA A 76 3.12 0.17 7.77
N THR A 77 3.37 1.06 8.73
CA THR A 77 4.03 2.36 8.49
C THR A 77 5.44 2.25 7.88
N PRO A 78 6.32 1.31 8.29
CA PRO A 78 7.64 1.15 7.66
C PRO A 78 7.55 0.81 6.17
N ALA A 79 6.61 -0.07 5.81
CA ALA A 79 6.38 -0.45 4.42
C ALA A 79 5.82 0.72 3.60
N LEU A 80 4.92 1.52 4.19
CA LEU A 80 4.39 2.73 3.57
C LEU A 80 5.50 3.74 3.28
N LYS A 81 6.36 4.04 4.25
CA LYS A 81 7.49 4.97 4.09
C LYS A 81 8.41 4.53 2.97
N LEU A 82 8.75 3.25 2.91
CA LEU A 82 9.58 2.70 1.84
C LEU A 82 8.87 2.83 0.49
N LEU A 83 7.62 2.41 0.38
CA LEU A 83 6.88 2.44 -0.88
C LEU A 83 6.74 3.86 -1.44
N LEU A 84 6.37 4.85 -0.62
CA LEU A 84 6.28 6.25 -1.05
C LEU A 84 7.64 6.78 -1.54
N ARG A 85 8.73 6.39 -0.88
CA ARG A 85 10.08 6.73 -1.34
C ARG A 85 10.39 6.09 -2.70
N GLN A 86 10.03 4.84 -2.91
CA GLN A 86 10.24 4.14 -4.19
C GLN A 86 9.44 4.78 -5.33
N VAL A 87 8.19 5.18 -5.06
CA VAL A 87 7.35 5.90 -6.03
C VAL A 87 8.00 7.22 -6.46
N LEU A 88 8.58 7.97 -5.51
CA LEU A 88 9.23 9.25 -5.79
C LEU A 88 10.62 9.11 -6.42
N GLN A 89 11.39 8.09 -6.05
CA GLN A 89 12.80 7.93 -6.45
C GLN A 89 13.02 6.94 -7.59
N GLY A 90 12.02 6.12 -7.94
CA GLY A 90 12.11 5.07 -8.95
C GLY A 90 12.95 3.86 -8.55
N ARG A 91 13.26 3.68 -7.25
CA ARG A 91 14.07 2.57 -6.71
C ARG A 91 13.78 2.30 -5.24
#